data_AF-A0A562M4U7-F1
#
_entry.id   AF-A0A562M4U7-F1
#
_cell.length_a   1.000
_cell.length_b   1.000
_cell.length_c   1.000
_cell.angle_alpha   90.00
_cell.angle_beta   90.00
_cell.angle_gamma   90.00
#
_symmetry.space_group_name_H-M   'P 1'
#
loop_
_entity.id
_entity.type
_entity.pdbx_description
1 polymer ?
#
loop_
_entity_poly.entity_id
_entity_poly.type
_entity_poly.pdbx_seq_one_letter_code
_entity_poly.pdbx_strand_id
1 'polypeptide(L)'
;MQLKSIKFVLPILLLGSQTVFGQLAATKGITREELFKHLNGLFQQNTDAAKNNILKEALFLSKSKKEEDQLLSAQLYEGLEQTDMAETIKKGINKKFPKGITVRNTAFGALFQNTDLTAQQAEDQYKQLLQQYPEGNYEEKSNGVYGYATGAIALQYAREKNLAKVTQYMNALKPRKNYVESNFMVGRELNKQGEFVFVQAMLEPVYTDLTVRKNSAESTSNKDGLPYYGGITLQYAESLMGANALDKALDVLALQQQQLPSEFTTILSLRIRMPPLVRIRMPPLISQKKPLFYSLLFS
;
A
#
# COMPACT_ATOMS: atom_id res chain seq x y z
N MET A 1 -15.44 -88.98 -5.55
CA MET A 1 -15.16 -87.73 -6.31
C MET A 1 -15.15 -86.59 -5.28
N GLN A 2 -13.97 -86.13 -4.85
CA GLN A 2 -13.82 -85.08 -3.83
C GLN A 2 -13.38 -83.77 -4.48
N LEU A 3 -14.18 -82.72 -4.31
CA LEU A 3 -13.85 -81.36 -4.72
C LEU A 3 -13.12 -80.65 -3.58
N LYS A 4 -11.85 -80.30 -3.81
CA LYS A 4 -11.06 -79.45 -2.90
C LYS A 4 -11.37 -77.99 -3.18
N SER A 5 -11.77 -77.26 -2.14
CA SER A 5 -12.02 -75.82 -2.18
C SER A 5 -10.71 -75.02 -2.17
N ILE A 6 -10.52 -74.18 -3.18
CA ILE A 6 -9.42 -73.22 -3.27
C ILE A 6 -9.89 -71.93 -2.60
N LYS A 7 -9.27 -71.58 -1.46
CA LYS A 7 -9.48 -70.29 -0.79
C LYS A 7 -8.62 -69.23 -1.48
N PHE A 8 -9.25 -68.38 -2.29
CA PHE A 8 -8.63 -67.14 -2.77
C PHE A 8 -8.70 -66.08 -1.65
N VAL A 9 -7.56 -65.75 -1.06
CA VAL A 9 -7.41 -64.59 -0.19
C VAL A 9 -7.02 -63.42 -1.09
N LEU A 10 -7.96 -62.51 -1.35
CA LEU A 10 -7.71 -61.24 -2.02
C LEU A 10 -7.04 -60.29 -1.02
N PRO A 11 -5.82 -59.78 -1.26
CA PRO A 11 -5.30 -58.67 -0.50
C PRO A 11 -6.01 -57.40 -0.98
N ILE A 12 -6.91 -56.87 -0.15
CA ILE A 12 -7.47 -55.52 -0.33
C ILE A 12 -6.32 -54.55 -0.07
N LEU A 13 -5.68 -54.09 -1.15
CA LEU A 13 -4.74 -52.98 -1.14
C LEU A 13 -5.54 -51.71 -0.82
N LEU A 14 -5.64 -51.38 0.47
CA LEU A 14 -6.06 -50.06 0.94
C LEU A 14 -5.01 -49.04 0.46
N LEU A 15 -5.18 -48.54 -0.75
CA LEU A 15 -4.62 -47.27 -1.21
C LEU A 15 -5.27 -46.17 -0.38
N GLY A 16 -4.82 -46.04 0.87
CA GLY A 16 -5.06 -44.85 1.66
C GLY A 16 -4.49 -43.69 0.88
N SER A 17 -5.37 -42.88 0.32
CA SER A 17 -5.05 -41.53 -0.14
C SER A 17 -4.57 -40.75 1.09
N GLN A 18 -3.29 -40.89 1.42
CA GLN A 18 -2.61 -39.92 2.24
C GLN A 18 -2.62 -38.64 1.42
N THR A 19 -3.65 -37.82 1.62
CA THR A 19 -3.60 -36.42 1.28
C THR A 19 -2.33 -35.90 1.93
N VAL A 20 -1.31 -35.66 1.12
CA VAL A 20 -0.04 -35.08 1.57
C VAL A 20 -0.37 -33.67 2.01
N PHE A 21 -0.80 -33.54 3.27
CA PHE A 21 -0.99 -32.25 3.92
C PHE A 21 0.40 -31.58 3.97
N GLY A 22 0.53 -30.44 3.30
CA GLY A 22 1.75 -29.63 3.26
C GLY A 22 2.39 -29.38 1.89
N GLN A 23 1.69 -29.60 0.76
CA GLN A 23 2.11 -29.08 -0.54
C GLN A 23 0.94 -28.58 -1.39
N LEU A 24 0.07 -27.76 -0.82
CA LEU A 24 -0.98 -27.08 -1.58
C LEU A 24 -0.36 -26.24 -2.72
N ALA A 25 0.79 -25.62 -2.49
CA ALA A 25 1.51 -24.87 -3.54
C ALA A 25 1.95 -25.75 -4.73
N ALA A 26 2.09 -27.07 -4.54
CA ALA A 26 2.41 -28.01 -5.62
C ALA A 26 1.19 -28.45 -6.44
N THR A 27 -0.02 -28.14 -5.96
CA THR A 27 -1.26 -28.55 -6.62
C THR A 27 -1.53 -27.64 -7.81
N LYS A 28 -1.68 -28.24 -9.01
CA LYS A 28 -2.01 -27.50 -10.23
C LYS A 28 -3.37 -26.82 -10.09
N GLY A 29 -3.45 -25.55 -10.48
CA GLY A 29 -4.71 -24.79 -10.51
C GLY A 29 -5.08 -24.10 -9.20
N ILE A 30 -4.27 -24.25 -8.13
CA ILE A 30 -4.48 -23.48 -6.90
C ILE A 30 -4.26 -22.00 -7.17
N THR A 31 -5.23 -21.19 -6.74
CA THR A 31 -5.14 -19.74 -6.77
C THR A 31 -4.26 -19.22 -5.64
N ARG A 32 -3.71 -18.02 -5.81
CA ARG A 32 -2.91 -17.36 -4.76
C ARG A 32 -3.74 -17.09 -3.50
N GLU A 33 -5.02 -16.78 -3.68
CA GLU A 33 -5.95 -16.54 -2.58
C GLU A 33 -6.17 -17.80 -1.75
N GLU A 34 -6.37 -18.96 -2.39
CA GLU A 34 -6.50 -20.24 -1.70
C GLU A 34 -5.21 -20.60 -0.95
N LEU A 35 -4.04 -20.39 -1.56
CA LEU A 35 -2.76 -20.61 -0.89
C LEU A 35 -2.62 -19.72 0.36
N PHE A 36 -2.94 -18.43 0.25
CA PHE A 36 -2.87 -17.52 1.40
C PHE A 36 -3.89 -17.87 2.49
N LYS A 37 -5.11 -18.24 2.12
CA LYS A 37 -6.13 -18.70 3.08
C LYS A 37 -5.65 -19.95 3.82
N HIS A 38 -5.03 -20.89 3.10
CA HIS A 38 -4.45 -22.09 3.68
C HIS A 38 -3.32 -21.77 4.66
N LEU A 39 -2.35 -20.96 4.24
CA LEU A 39 -1.20 -20.55 5.07
C LEU A 39 -1.68 -19.80 6.33
N ASN A 40 -2.63 -18.88 6.20
CA ASN A 40 -3.22 -18.17 7.33
C ASN A 40 -3.88 -19.13 8.32
N GLY A 41 -4.61 -20.13 7.82
CA GLY A 41 -5.20 -21.19 8.66
C GLY A 41 -4.14 -21.98 9.42
N LEU A 42 -3.00 -22.29 8.80
CA LEU A 42 -1.88 -22.96 9.48
C LEU A 42 -1.23 -22.08 10.55
N PHE A 43 -0.98 -20.81 10.27
CA PHE A 43 -0.42 -19.88 11.27
C PHE A 43 -1.34 -19.71 12.48
N GLN A 44 -2.65 -19.65 12.29
CA GLN A 44 -3.63 -19.53 13.37
C GLN A 44 -3.68 -20.76 14.29
N GLN A 45 -3.39 -21.96 13.78
CA GLN A 45 -3.34 -23.17 14.59
C GLN A 45 -2.16 -23.18 15.57
N ASN A 46 -1.02 -22.62 15.16
CA ASN A 46 0.21 -22.54 15.96
C ASN A 46 0.64 -23.86 16.64
N THR A 47 0.43 -24.98 15.96
CA THR A 47 0.91 -26.31 16.40
C THR A 47 2.19 -26.70 15.66
N ASP A 48 2.98 -27.62 16.22
CA ASP A 48 4.19 -28.13 15.56
C ASP A 48 3.86 -28.80 14.22
N ALA A 49 2.73 -29.49 14.12
CA ALA A 49 2.24 -30.06 12.88
C ALA A 49 1.95 -28.98 11.82
N ALA A 50 1.32 -27.86 12.22
CA ALA A 50 1.05 -26.75 11.32
C ALA A 50 2.34 -26.05 10.86
N LYS A 51 3.28 -25.79 11.78
CA LYS A 51 4.61 -25.25 11.46
C LYS A 51 5.37 -26.14 10.47
N ASN A 52 5.35 -27.46 10.68
CA ASN A 52 5.94 -28.42 9.74
C ASN A 52 5.29 -28.37 8.36
N ASN A 53 3.98 -28.16 8.26
CA ASN A 53 3.32 -27.99 6.97
C ASN A 53 3.73 -26.68 6.29
N ILE A 54 3.83 -25.57 7.03
CA ILE A 54 4.34 -24.29 6.50
C ILE A 54 5.78 -24.45 5.98
N LEU A 55 6.65 -25.18 6.69
CA LEU A 55 8.02 -25.45 6.24
C LEU A 55 8.06 -26.24 4.93
N LYS A 56 7.13 -27.19 4.72
CA LYS A 56 7.02 -27.92 3.45
C LYS A 56 6.57 -27.03 2.30
N GLU A 57 5.60 -26.13 2.54
CA GLU A 57 5.17 -25.14 1.55
C GLU A 57 6.32 -24.19 1.21
N ALA A 58 7.03 -23.67 2.22
CA ALA A 58 8.18 -22.80 2.04
C ALA A 58 9.27 -23.49 1.22
N LEU A 59 9.60 -24.75 1.53
CA LEU A 59 10.58 -25.51 0.76
C LEU A 59 10.16 -25.69 -0.70
N PHE A 60 8.88 -25.96 -0.95
CA PHE A 60 8.38 -26.07 -2.32
C PHE A 60 8.49 -24.74 -3.07
N LEU A 61 8.02 -23.64 -2.46
CA LEU A 61 8.05 -22.30 -3.03
C LEU A 61 9.48 -21.79 -3.30
N SER A 62 10.45 -22.11 -2.43
CA SER A 62 11.86 -21.73 -2.62
C SER A 62 12.46 -22.25 -3.94
N LYS A 63 11.94 -23.39 -4.44
CA LYS A 63 12.40 -24.03 -5.68
C LYS A 63 11.69 -23.49 -6.93
N SER A 64 10.72 -22.59 -6.77
CA SER A 64 9.98 -22.02 -7.88
C SER A 64 10.88 -21.26 -8.87
N LYS A 65 10.42 -21.15 -10.11
CA LYS A 65 11.01 -20.30 -11.14
C LYS A 65 10.46 -18.86 -11.10
N LYS A 66 9.46 -18.58 -10.25
CA LYS A 66 8.88 -17.25 -10.05
C LYS A 66 9.51 -16.60 -8.83
N GLU A 67 9.80 -15.30 -8.95
CA GLU A 67 10.40 -14.55 -7.85
C GLU A 67 9.43 -14.39 -6.68
N GLU A 68 8.15 -14.16 -6.96
CA GLU A 68 7.11 -13.97 -5.94
C GLU A 68 6.94 -15.17 -5.03
N ASP A 69 7.09 -16.38 -5.58
CA ASP A 69 7.05 -17.62 -4.80
C ASP A 69 8.29 -17.72 -3.90
N GLN A 70 9.46 -17.34 -4.40
CA GLN A 70 10.69 -17.32 -3.58
C GLN A 70 10.63 -16.25 -2.49
N LEU A 71 10.05 -15.08 -2.78
CA LEU A 71 9.81 -14.04 -1.79
C LEU A 71 8.84 -14.53 -0.70
N LEU A 72 7.72 -15.16 -1.09
CA LEU A 72 6.79 -15.76 -0.14
C LEU A 72 7.47 -16.84 0.70
N SER A 73 8.29 -17.70 0.09
CA SER A 73 9.07 -18.70 0.82
C SER A 73 9.98 -18.07 1.88
N ALA A 74 10.70 -17.00 1.54
CA ALA A 74 11.54 -16.29 2.49
C ALA A 74 10.73 -15.71 3.65
N GLN A 75 9.58 -15.09 3.37
CA GLN A 75 8.66 -14.58 4.40
C GLN A 75 8.11 -15.69 5.31
N LEU A 76 7.79 -16.86 4.76
CA LEU A 76 7.35 -18.02 5.56
C LEU A 76 8.46 -18.53 6.48
N TYR A 77 9.70 -18.58 6.01
CA TYR A 77 10.85 -18.93 6.85
C TYR A 77 11.09 -17.89 7.96
N GLU A 78 10.96 -16.59 7.67
CA GLU A 78 11.06 -15.53 8.68
C GLU A 78 9.95 -15.62 9.73
N GLY A 79 8.71 -15.86 9.31
CA GLY A 79 7.57 -16.05 10.22
C GLY A 79 7.68 -17.30 11.12
N LEU A 80 8.61 -18.21 10.81
CA LEU A 80 8.95 -19.38 11.62
C LEU A 80 10.33 -19.28 12.28
N GLU A 81 10.91 -18.08 12.31
CA GLU A 81 12.22 -17.78 12.92
C GLU A 81 13.38 -18.58 12.29
N GLN A 82 13.22 -19.05 11.04
CA GLN A 82 14.26 -19.73 10.25
C GLN A 82 15.06 -18.72 9.42
N THR A 83 15.69 -17.76 10.09
CA THR A 83 16.34 -16.59 9.45
C THR A 83 17.42 -16.97 8.44
N ASP A 84 18.23 -17.99 8.72
CA ASP A 84 19.31 -18.44 7.83
C ASP A 84 18.78 -18.92 6.47
N MET A 85 17.65 -19.62 6.48
CA MET A 85 16.99 -20.09 5.26
C MET A 85 16.42 -18.93 4.46
N ALA A 86 15.78 -17.97 5.13
CA ALA A 86 15.25 -16.78 4.50
C ALA A 86 16.35 -15.93 3.85
N GLU A 87 17.45 -15.69 4.56
CA GLU A 87 18.61 -14.95 4.04
C GLU A 87 19.21 -15.64 2.81
N THR A 88 19.35 -16.96 2.86
CA THR A 88 19.89 -17.75 1.75
C THR A 88 19.05 -17.56 0.49
N ILE A 89 17.73 -17.61 0.63
CA ILE A 89 16.79 -17.38 -0.49
C ILE A 89 16.92 -15.94 -0.99
N LYS A 90 16.87 -14.94 -0.11
CA LYS A 90 16.97 -13.51 -0.47
C LYS A 90 18.27 -13.19 -1.21
N LYS A 91 19.41 -13.73 -0.77
CA LYS A 91 20.71 -13.58 -1.46
C LYS A 91 20.72 -14.24 -2.84
N GLY A 92 19.96 -15.33 -3.02
CA GLY A 92 19.80 -16.02 -4.31
C GLY A 92 18.90 -15.26 -5.31
N ILE A 93 17.87 -14.58 -4.82
CA ILE A 93 16.86 -13.88 -5.64
C ILE A 93 17.51 -12.88 -6.61
N ASN A 94 18.37 -11.99 -6.13
CA ASN A 94 18.96 -10.94 -6.99
C ASN A 94 19.81 -11.51 -8.13
N LYS A 95 20.49 -12.64 -7.89
CA LYS A 95 21.30 -13.32 -8.91
C LYS A 95 20.41 -13.99 -9.96
N LYS A 96 19.31 -14.59 -9.53
CA LYS A 96 18.38 -15.33 -10.39
C LYS A 96 17.42 -14.40 -11.16
N PHE A 97 17.05 -13.28 -10.56
CA PHE A 97 16.10 -12.31 -11.09
C PHE A 97 16.73 -10.90 -11.12
N PRO A 98 17.74 -10.66 -11.98
CA PRO A 98 18.42 -9.36 -12.05
C PRO A 98 17.52 -8.20 -12.54
N LYS A 99 16.38 -8.53 -13.16
CA LYS A 99 15.31 -7.57 -13.51
C LYS A 99 14.03 -7.81 -12.71
N GLY A 100 14.15 -8.54 -11.61
CA GLY A 100 13.05 -8.91 -10.74
C GLY A 100 12.42 -7.74 -10.01
N ILE A 101 11.30 -8.02 -9.35
CA ILE A 101 10.57 -7.13 -8.45
C ILE A 101 11.50 -6.58 -7.37
N THR A 102 12.34 -7.41 -6.76
CA THR A 102 13.25 -7.02 -5.68
C THR A 102 14.26 -5.99 -6.17
N VAL A 103 14.98 -6.30 -7.25
CA VAL A 103 16.01 -5.42 -7.80
C VAL A 103 15.40 -4.11 -8.30
N ARG A 104 14.26 -4.18 -9.00
CA ARG A 104 13.48 -2.99 -9.40
C ARG A 104 13.10 -2.15 -8.18
N ASN A 105 12.49 -2.76 -7.17
CA ASN A 105 12.03 -2.04 -5.98
C ASN A 105 13.20 -1.38 -5.24
N THR A 106 14.37 -2.02 -5.17
CA THR A 106 15.59 -1.40 -4.63
C THR A 106 16.03 -0.20 -5.47
N ALA A 107 16.05 -0.32 -6.79
CA ALA A 107 16.44 0.77 -7.68
C ALA A 107 15.50 1.98 -7.55
N PHE A 108 14.19 1.73 -7.49
CA PHE A 108 13.19 2.76 -7.21
C PHE A 108 13.30 3.32 -5.79
N GLY A 109 13.60 2.48 -4.79
CA GLY A 109 13.81 2.90 -3.40
C GLY A 109 14.85 4.01 -3.25
N ALA A 110 15.92 3.94 -4.03
CA ALA A 110 16.97 4.96 -4.05
C ALA A 110 16.46 6.35 -4.49
N LEU A 111 15.49 6.40 -5.41
CA LEU A 111 14.84 7.65 -5.84
C LEU A 111 14.11 8.33 -4.67
N PHE A 112 13.54 7.54 -3.76
CA PHE A 112 12.72 8.06 -2.65
C PHE A 112 13.55 8.49 -1.44
N GLN A 113 14.72 7.87 -1.26
CA GLN A 113 15.63 8.15 -0.15
C GLN A 113 16.47 9.40 -0.39
N ASN A 114 16.69 9.77 -1.66
CA ASN A 114 17.47 10.95 -2.00
C ASN A 114 16.62 12.23 -1.94
N THR A 115 16.70 12.93 -0.81
CA THR A 115 15.97 14.19 -0.58
C THR A 115 16.60 15.41 -1.26
N ASP A 116 17.83 15.28 -1.77
CA ASP A 116 18.63 16.40 -2.27
C ASP A 116 18.47 16.60 -3.79
N LEU A 117 17.76 15.69 -4.46
CA LEU A 117 17.45 15.83 -5.88
C LEU A 117 16.47 16.98 -6.12
N THR A 118 16.75 17.78 -7.14
CA THR A 118 15.73 18.64 -7.74
C THR A 118 14.64 17.79 -8.38
N ALA A 119 13.45 18.35 -8.56
CA ALA A 119 12.33 17.66 -9.18
C ALA A 119 12.67 17.19 -10.60
N GLN A 120 13.43 17.99 -11.35
CA GLN A 120 13.90 17.62 -12.69
C GLN A 120 14.87 16.43 -12.65
N GLN A 121 15.82 16.41 -11.72
CA GLN A 121 16.74 15.28 -11.55
C GLN A 121 15.99 13.99 -11.17
N ALA A 122 14.99 14.10 -10.28
CA ALA A 122 14.14 12.98 -9.91
C ALA A 122 13.30 12.47 -11.10
N GLU A 123 12.74 13.38 -11.92
CA GLU A 123 12.03 13.03 -13.17
C GLU A 123 12.95 12.30 -14.15
N ASP A 124 14.19 12.75 -14.34
CA ASP A 124 15.13 12.14 -15.29
C ASP A 124 15.60 10.77 -14.82
N GLN A 125 15.89 10.60 -13.52
CA GLN A 125 16.19 9.29 -12.94
C GLN A 125 15.00 8.33 -13.08
N TYR A 126 13.78 8.80 -12.85
CA TYR A 126 12.58 7.99 -13.05
C TYR A 126 12.42 7.52 -14.49
N LYS A 127 12.69 8.40 -15.48
CA LYS A 127 12.68 8.01 -16.90
C LYS A 127 13.71 6.93 -17.22
N GLN A 128 14.92 7.01 -16.66
CA GLN A 128 15.94 5.97 -16.81
C GLN A 128 15.47 4.65 -16.19
N LEU A 129 14.87 4.70 -15.00
CA LEU A 129 14.31 3.52 -14.33
C LEU A 129 13.16 2.89 -15.14
N LEU A 130 12.32 3.70 -15.79
CA LEU A 130 11.26 3.19 -16.67
C LEU A 130 11.81 2.47 -17.91
N GLN A 131 12.95 2.90 -18.45
CA GLN A 131 13.61 2.20 -19.54
C GLN A 131 14.22 0.87 -19.07
N GLN A 132 14.82 0.86 -17.89
CA GLN A 132 15.44 -0.34 -17.31
C GLN A 132 14.42 -1.36 -16.82
N TYR A 133 13.32 -0.88 -16.24
CA TYR A 133 12.24 -1.66 -15.64
C TYR A 133 10.87 -1.17 -16.16
N PRO A 134 10.50 -1.47 -17.41
CA PRO A 134 9.21 -1.07 -17.98
C PRO A 134 8.03 -1.63 -17.18
N GLU A 135 7.04 -0.80 -16.88
CA GLU A 135 5.87 -1.19 -16.07
C GLU A 135 5.11 -2.39 -16.66
N GLY A 136 4.99 -2.46 -17.98
CA GLY A 136 4.31 -3.57 -18.67
C GLY A 136 4.97 -4.94 -18.53
N ASN A 137 6.19 -5.01 -17.99
CA ASN A 137 6.89 -6.28 -17.73
C ASN A 137 6.50 -6.90 -16.39
N TYR A 138 5.67 -6.24 -15.58
CA TYR A 138 5.30 -6.67 -14.24
C TYR A 138 3.79 -6.78 -14.09
N GLU A 139 3.36 -7.71 -13.24
CA GLU A 139 1.94 -7.85 -12.89
C GLU A 139 1.41 -6.59 -12.19
N GLU A 140 0.15 -6.24 -12.45
CA GLU A 140 -0.49 -5.03 -11.94
C GLU A 140 -0.38 -4.88 -10.41
N LYS A 141 -0.53 -5.99 -9.68
CA LYS A 141 -0.39 -6.02 -8.21
C LYS A 141 0.98 -5.56 -7.71
N SER A 142 2.00 -5.63 -8.57
CA SER A 142 3.39 -5.25 -8.28
C SER A 142 3.72 -3.85 -8.80
N ASN A 143 2.79 -3.13 -9.43
CA ASN A 143 3.05 -1.84 -10.07
C ASN A 143 2.92 -0.62 -9.14
N GLY A 144 2.62 -0.83 -7.86
CA GLY A 144 2.50 0.26 -6.87
C GLY A 144 3.73 1.16 -6.78
N VAL A 145 4.93 0.63 -7.02
CA VAL A 145 6.19 1.39 -6.99
C VAL A 145 6.24 2.53 -8.02
N TYR A 146 5.64 2.34 -9.20
CA TYR A 146 5.59 3.38 -10.24
C TYR A 146 4.65 4.51 -9.86
N GLY A 147 3.50 4.19 -9.26
CA GLY A 147 2.58 5.16 -8.71
C GLY A 147 3.23 5.96 -7.59
N TYR A 148 3.90 5.29 -6.66
CA TYR A 148 4.63 5.96 -5.59
C TYR A 148 5.74 6.89 -6.12
N ALA A 149 6.50 6.48 -7.13
CA ALA A 149 7.49 7.35 -7.77
C ALA A 149 6.87 8.57 -8.45
N THR A 150 5.76 8.38 -9.15
CA THR A 150 5.00 9.47 -9.79
C THR A 150 4.53 10.49 -8.73
N GLY A 151 4.05 10.02 -7.57
CA GLY A 151 3.67 10.88 -6.44
C GLY A 151 4.85 11.60 -5.79
N ALA A 152 5.99 10.93 -5.63
CA ALA A 152 7.20 11.53 -5.10
C ALA A 152 7.73 12.66 -6.00
N ILE A 153 7.70 12.48 -7.32
CA ILE A 153 8.07 13.52 -8.28
C ILE A 153 7.10 14.70 -8.23
N ALA A 154 5.78 14.43 -8.15
CA ALA A 154 4.78 15.48 -7.97
C ALA A 154 5.06 16.32 -6.71
N LEU A 155 5.43 15.67 -5.60
CA LEU A 155 5.79 16.34 -4.36
C LEU A 155 7.05 17.20 -4.51
N GLN A 156 8.08 16.74 -5.22
CA GLN A 156 9.27 17.55 -5.47
C GLN A 156 8.93 18.79 -6.31
N TYR A 157 8.11 18.64 -7.37
CA TYR A 157 7.65 19.80 -8.13
C TYR A 157 6.77 20.75 -7.31
N ALA A 158 6.00 20.23 -6.35
CA ALA A 158 5.24 21.06 -5.42
C ALA A 158 6.17 21.88 -4.49
N ARG A 159 7.27 21.30 -4.00
CA ARG A 159 8.29 22.03 -3.22
C ARG A 159 8.95 23.15 -4.02
N GLU A 160 9.11 22.93 -5.32
CA GLU A 160 9.65 23.92 -6.27
C GLU A 160 8.59 24.89 -6.82
N LYS A 161 7.34 24.84 -6.34
CA LYS A 161 6.22 25.68 -6.81
C LYS A 161 5.90 25.54 -8.30
N ASN A 162 6.27 24.42 -8.92
CA ASN A 162 5.95 24.14 -10.31
C ASN A 162 4.57 23.49 -10.45
N LEU A 163 3.52 24.31 -10.30
CA LEU A 163 2.13 23.85 -10.30
C LEU A 163 1.72 23.13 -11.60
N ALA A 164 2.26 23.55 -12.75
CA ALA A 164 2.00 22.90 -14.03
C ALA A 164 2.45 21.43 -14.05
N LYS A 165 3.67 21.17 -13.54
CA LYS A 165 4.20 19.81 -13.39
C LYS A 165 3.45 19.02 -12.32
N VAL A 166 3.07 19.65 -11.21
CA VAL A 166 2.19 19.01 -10.22
C VAL A 166 0.92 18.51 -10.90
N THR A 167 0.20 19.36 -11.64
CA THR A 167 -1.02 18.97 -12.36
C THR A 167 -0.77 17.81 -13.33
N GLN A 168 0.33 17.85 -14.10
CA GLN A 168 0.69 16.78 -15.02
C GLN A 168 0.82 15.43 -14.29
N TYR A 169 1.61 15.38 -13.22
CA TYR A 169 1.85 14.14 -12.48
C TYR A 169 0.63 13.67 -11.69
N MET A 170 -0.14 14.58 -11.10
CA MET A 170 -1.38 14.24 -10.42
C MET A 170 -2.44 13.67 -11.38
N ASN A 171 -2.50 14.15 -12.62
CA ASN A 171 -3.36 13.55 -13.65
C ASN A 171 -2.91 12.13 -14.02
N ALA A 172 -1.61 11.89 -14.13
CA ALA A 172 -1.06 10.55 -14.40
C ALA A 172 -1.33 9.55 -13.25
N LEU A 173 -1.55 10.05 -12.03
CA LEU A 173 -1.87 9.25 -10.86
C LEU A 173 -3.34 8.89 -10.74
N LYS A 174 -4.28 9.62 -11.37
CA LYS A 174 -5.74 9.40 -11.24
C LYS A 174 -6.19 7.93 -11.34
N PRO A 175 -5.70 7.12 -12.30
CA PRO A 175 -6.12 5.71 -12.40
C PRO A 175 -5.41 4.77 -11.41
N ARG A 176 -4.50 5.28 -10.57
CA ARG A 176 -3.61 4.47 -9.72
C ARG A 176 -4.06 4.51 -8.25
N LYS A 177 -3.78 3.42 -7.53
CA LYS A 177 -4.09 3.30 -6.09
C LYS A 177 -3.44 4.37 -5.21
N ASN A 178 -2.27 4.87 -5.60
CA ASN A 178 -1.54 5.92 -4.87
C ASN A 178 -2.11 7.33 -5.06
N TYR A 179 -3.18 7.52 -5.87
CA TYR A 179 -3.73 8.84 -6.16
C TYR A 179 -4.11 9.62 -4.89
N VAL A 180 -4.88 8.98 -3.99
CA VAL A 180 -5.36 9.64 -2.77
C VAL A 180 -4.20 9.97 -1.82
N GLU A 181 -3.28 9.02 -1.61
CA GLU A 181 -2.07 9.23 -0.82
C GLU A 181 -1.23 10.39 -1.36
N SER A 182 -1.04 10.44 -2.67
CA SER A 182 -0.25 11.50 -3.33
C SER A 182 -0.94 12.86 -3.17
N ASN A 183 -2.26 12.94 -3.33
CA ASN A 183 -3.02 14.17 -3.06
C ASN A 183 -2.85 14.63 -1.62
N PHE A 184 -2.88 13.70 -0.66
CA PHE A 184 -2.68 14.03 0.75
C PHE A 184 -1.28 14.60 1.03
N MET A 185 -0.24 14.06 0.39
CA MET A 185 1.14 14.53 0.57
C MET A 185 1.38 15.87 -0.13
N VAL A 186 0.96 15.99 -1.39
CA VAL A 186 1.12 17.19 -2.22
C VAL A 186 0.25 18.34 -1.70
N GLY A 187 -1.01 18.08 -1.35
CA GLY A 187 -1.93 19.08 -0.80
C GLY A 187 -1.40 19.71 0.48
N ARG A 188 -0.82 18.89 1.37
CA ARG A 188 -0.18 19.36 2.60
C ARG A 188 0.98 20.30 2.33
N GLU A 189 1.82 19.95 1.35
CA GLU A 189 2.97 20.76 0.97
C GLU A 189 2.52 22.10 0.40
N LEU A 190 1.57 22.09 -0.53
CA LEU A 190 1.05 23.28 -1.19
C LEU A 190 0.25 24.20 -0.24
N ASN A 191 -0.53 23.65 0.70
CA ASN A 191 -1.20 24.44 1.74
C ASN A 191 -0.20 25.21 2.60
N LYS A 192 0.91 24.58 3.01
CA LYS A 192 1.97 25.27 3.78
C LYS A 192 2.60 26.42 2.99
N GLN A 193 2.63 26.32 1.67
CA GLN A 193 3.16 27.35 0.79
C GLN A 193 2.15 28.45 0.45
N GLY A 194 0.89 28.30 0.88
CA GLY A 194 -0.18 29.26 0.64
C GLY A 194 -0.87 29.11 -0.72
N GLU A 195 -0.67 27.99 -1.43
CA GLU A 195 -1.26 27.73 -2.75
C GLU A 195 -2.72 27.26 -2.65
N PHE A 196 -3.51 27.95 -1.82
CA PHE A 196 -4.82 27.50 -1.36
C PHE A 196 -5.83 27.30 -2.48
N VAL A 197 -5.88 28.19 -3.47
CA VAL A 197 -6.79 28.07 -4.62
C VAL A 197 -6.47 26.83 -5.45
N PHE A 198 -5.19 26.53 -5.65
CA PHE A 198 -4.76 25.33 -6.37
C PHE A 198 -5.09 24.07 -5.58
N VAL A 199 -4.81 24.05 -4.27
CA VAL A 199 -5.10 22.90 -3.40
C VAL A 199 -6.60 22.63 -3.33
N GLN A 200 -7.43 23.69 -3.25
CA GLN A 200 -8.88 23.55 -3.25
C GLN A 200 -9.35 22.80 -4.51
N ALA A 201 -8.94 23.25 -5.70
CA ALA A 201 -9.33 22.62 -6.96
C ALA A 201 -8.81 21.17 -7.08
N MET A 202 -7.62 20.90 -6.53
CA MET A 202 -7.01 19.56 -6.53
C MET A 202 -7.72 18.59 -5.57
N LEU A 203 -8.03 19.03 -4.35
CA LEU A 203 -8.56 18.17 -3.29
C LEU A 203 -10.08 18.01 -3.32
N GLU A 204 -10.84 18.97 -3.85
CA GLU A 204 -12.31 18.88 -3.93
C GLU A 204 -12.84 17.57 -4.54
N PRO A 205 -12.37 17.11 -5.73
CA PRO A 205 -12.86 15.86 -6.30
C PRO A 205 -12.48 14.64 -5.44
N VAL A 206 -11.31 14.66 -4.80
CA VAL A 206 -10.84 13.57 -3.93
C VAL A 206 -11.66 13.50 -2.65
N TYR A 207 -11.91 14.65 -2.02
CA TYR A 207 -12.77 14.78 -0.85
C TYR A 207 -14.18 14.26 -1.15
N THR A 208 -14.77 14.71 -2.26
CA THR A 208 -16.12 14.33 -2.66
C THR A 208 -16.26 12.81 -2.86
N ASP A 209 -15.32 12.19 -3.59
CA ASP A 209 -15.29 10.73 -3.78
C ASP A 209 -15.20 9.99 -2.44
N LEU A 210 -14.26 10.39 -1.58
CA LEU A 210 -14.06 9.73 -0.29
C LEU A 210 -15.26 9.90 0.64
N THR A 211 -15.93 11.04 0.64
CA THR A 211 -17.17 11.27 1.40
C THR A 211 -18.27 10.32 0.94
N VAL A 212 -18.49 10.18 -0.38
CA VAL A 212 -19.49 9.25 -0.93
C VAL A 212 -19.18 7.83 -0.50
N ARG A 213 -17.93 7.38 -0.67
CA ARG A 213 -17.50 6.01 -0.32
C ARG A 213 -17.62 5.72 1.18
N LYS A 214 -17.26 6.69 2.03
CA LYS A 214 -17.39 6.58 3.49
C LYS A 214 -18.85 6.38 3.93
N ASN A 215 -19.79 7.05 3.25
CA ASN A 215 -21.21 7.05 3.60
C ASN A 215 -22.01 5.94 2.89
N SER A 216 -21.43 5.27 1.89
CA SER A 216 -22.07 4.14 1.22
C SER A 216 -22.14 2.90 2.12
N ALA A 217 -23.30 2.25 2.17
CA ALA A 217 -23.52 1.01 2.97
C ALA A 217 -22.73 -0.21 2.45
N GLU A 218 -22.19 -0.13 1.23
CA GLU A 218 -21.40 -1.18 0.55
C GLU A 218 -19.88 -1.02 0.76
N SER A 219 -19.44 -0.27 1.77
CA SER A 219 -18.03 0.09 2.03
C SER A 219 -17.06 -1.08 2.30
N THR A 220 -17.50 -2.33 2.13
CA THR A 220 -16.75 -3.52 2.54
C THR A 220 -15.67 -3.93 1.54
N SER A 221 -15.78 -3.62 0.24
CA SER A 221 -14.86 -4.15 -0.79
C SER A 221 -13.72 -3.21 -1.20
N ASN A 222 -13.95 -1.89 -1.30
CA ASN A 222 -12.92 -0.94 -1.70
C ASN A 222 -12.67 0.11 -0.60
N LYS A 223 -11.67 -0.15 0.24
CA LYS A 223 -11.21 0.76 1.30
C LYS A 223 -10.01 1.62 0.89
N ASP A 224 -9.58 1.54 -0.38
CA ASP A 224 -8.38 2.24 -0.86
C ASP A 224 -8.53 3.76 -0.68
N GLY A 225 -7.59 4.40 0.00
CA GLY A 225 -7.63 5.85 0.25
C GLY A 225 -8.48 6.29 1.44
N LEU A 226 -9.42 5.48 1.96
CA LEU A 226 -10.22 5.83 3.15
C LEU A 226 -9.39 6.17 4.40
N PRO A 227 -8.23 5.53 4.66
CA PRO A 227 -7.35 5.93 5.77
C PRO A 227 -6.90 7.39 5.70
N TYR A 228 -6.88 8.00 4.50
CA TYR A 228 -6.51 9.41 4.31
C TYR A 228 -7.70 10.37 4.39
N TYR A 229 -8.94 9.88 4.47
CA TYR A 229 -10.16 10.70 4.41
C TYR A 229 -10.12 11.87 5.40
N GLY A 230 -9.95 11.59 6.69
CA GLY A 230 -9.90 12.65 7.71
C GLY A 230 -8.77 13.66 7.45
N GLY A 231 -7.64 13.19 6.93
CA GLY A 231 -6.51 14.03 6.54
C GLY A 231 -6.80 14.94 5.34
N ILE A 232 -7.44 14.40 4.30
CA ILE A 232 -7.87 15.13 3.10
C ILE A 232 -8.94 16.16 3.48
N THR A 233 -9.92 15.78 4.30
CA THR A 233 -10.98 16.68 4.78
C THR A 233 -10.41 17.92 5.48
N LEU A 234 -9.44 17.72 6.37
CA LEU A 234 -8.79 18.83 7.08
C LEU A 234 -7.96 19.73 6.15
N GLN A 235 -7.20 19.15 5.22
CA GLN A 235 -6.43 19.95 4.23
C GLN A 235 -7.35 20.72 3.28
N TYR A 236 -8.46 20.11 2.87
CA TYR A 236 -9.44 20.76 2.02
C TYR A 236 -10.11 21.93 2.76
N ALA A 237 -10.54 21.74 4.01
CA ALA A 237 -11.04 22.82 4.85
C ALA A 237 -10.02 23.95 5.06
N GLU A 238 -8.75 23.61 5.30
CA GLU A 238 -7.67 24.59 5.40
C GLU A 238 -7.50 25.39 4.09
N SER A 239 -7.54 24.73 2.93
CA SER A 239 -7.46 25.41 1.63
C SER A 239 -8.66 26.34 1.40
N LEU A 240 -9.87 25.92 1.79
CA LEU A 240 -11.07 26.76 1.72
C LEU A 240 -10.94 27.99 2.63
N MET A 241 -10.42 27.83 3.85
CA MET A 241 -10.17 28.95 4.74
C MET A 241 -9.14 29.93 4.16
N GLY A 242 -8.03 29.41 3.63
CA GLY A 242 -6.99 30.22 3.00
C GLY A 242 -7.45 30.93 1.74
N ALA A 243 -8.39 30.34 0.99
CA ALA A 243 -9.05 30.94 -0.17
C ALA A 243 -10.29 31.81 0.19
N ASN A 244 -10.53 32.07 1.49
CA ASN A 244 -11.66 32.85 2.01
C ASN A 244 -13.07 32.27 1.71
N ALA A 245 -13.17 30.97 1.41
CA ALA A 245 -14.43 30.24 1.27
C ALA A 245 -14.92 29.71 2.62
N LEU A 246 -15.16 30.62 3.58
CA LEU A 246 -15.36 30.28 5.00
C LEU A 246 -16.60 29.44 5.30
N ASP A 247 -17.71 29.70 4.61
CA ASP A 247 -18.96 28.96 4.83
C ASP A 247 -18.79 27.48 4.46
N LYS A 248 -18.23 27.22 3.27
CA LYS A 248 -17.93 25.87 2.81
C LYS A 248 -16.90 25.18 3.72
N ALA A 249 -15.92 25.92 4.25
CA ALA A 249 -14.96 25.37 5.21
C ALA A 249 -15.65 24.92 6.51
N LEU A 250 -16.62 25.70 7.01
CA LEU A 250 -17.41 25.34 8.19
C LEU A 250 -18.26 24.09 7.95
N ASP A 251 -18.90 23.96 6.79
CA ASP A 251 -19.70 22.80 6.43
C ASP A 251 -18.86 21.52 6.44
N VAL A 252 -17.67 21.57 5.81
CA VAL A 252 -16.72 20.46 5.76
C VAL A 252 -16.25 20.06 7.17
N LEU A 253 -15.92 21.04 8.02
CA LEU A 253 -15.48 20.78 9.40
C LEU A 253 -16.60 20.24 10.29
N ALA A 254 -17.83 20.72 10.12
CA ALA A 254 -18.99 20.24 10.87
C ALA A 254 -19.27 18.77 10.56
N LEU A 255 -19.22 18.38 9.28
CA LEU A 255 -19.36 16.98 8.87
C LEU A 255 -18.25 16.11 9.50
N GLN A 256 -17.00 16.58 9.46
CA GLN A 256 -15.88 15.86 10.07
C GLN A 256 -16.06 15.69 11.59
N GLN A 257 -16.52 16.72 12.29
CA GLN A 257 -16.73 16.68 13.74
C GLN A 257 -17.84 15.70 14.14
N GLN A 258 -18.90 15.58 13.34
CA GLN A 258 -19.94 14.57 13.56
C GLN A 258 -19.42 13.14 13.40
N GLN A 259 -18.50 12.92 12.45
CA GLN A 259 -17.99 11.60 12.13
C GLN A 259 -16.81 11.17 13.01
N LEU A 260 -15.93 12.10 13.35
CA LEU A 260 -14.69 11.89 14.08
C LEU A 260 -14.40 13.12 14.96
N PRO A 261 -15.10 13.27 16.10
CA PRO A 261 -14.92 14.43 16.97
C PRO A 261 -13.47 14.51 17.46
N SER A 262 -12.83 15.66 17.26
CA SER A 262 -11.49 15.93 17.75
C SER A 262 -11.35 17.36 18.28
N GLU A 263 -10.39 17.58 19.19
CA GLU A 263 -10.04 18.92 19.65
C GLU A 263 -9.60 19.82 18.48
N PHE A 264 -8.87 19.25 17.52
CA PHE A 264 -8.39 19.96 16.34
C PHE A 264 -9.54 20.51 15.48
N THR A 265 -10.54 19.69 15.17
CA THR A 265 -11.74 20.13 14.42
C THR A 265 -12.53 21.19 15.19
N THR A 266 -12.58 21.09 16.51
CA THR A 266 -13.26 22.07 17.37
C THR A 266 -12.54 23.42 17.34
N ILE A 267 -11.22 23.42 17.50
CA ILE A 267 -10.38 24.63 17.45
C ILE A 267 -10.49 25.34 16.09
N LEU A 268 -10.46 24.58 14.99
CA LEU A 268 -10.61 25.15 13.65
C LEU A 268 -11.98 25.81 13.45
N SER A 269 -13.07 25.14 13.84
CA SER A 269 -14.42 25.70 13.76
C SER A 269 -14.57 26.98 14.60
N LEU A 270 -13.99 27.01 15.79
CA LEU A 270 -13.96 28.21 16.64
C LEU A 270 -13.17 29.36 15.98
N ARG A 271 -12.04 29.06 15.34
CA ARG A 271 -11.22 30.07 14.63
C ARG A 271 -12.00 30.81 13.55
N ILE A 272 -12.83 30.09 12.78
CA ILE A 272 -13.65 30.70 11.73
C ILE A 272 -14.75 31.58 12.34
N ARG A 273 -15.39 31.14 13.43
CA ARG A 273 -16.51 31.88 14.07
C ARG A 273 -16.08 33.13 14.84
N MET A 274 -14.79 33.29 15.13
CA MET A 274 -14.28 34.46 15.86
C MET A 274 -14.18 35.73 15.00
N PRO A 275 -14.36 36.93 15.59
CA PRO A 275 -14.16 38.21 14.90
C PRO A 275 -12.73 38.35 14.36
N PRO A 276 -12.52 39.08 13.25
CA PRO A 276 -11.19 39.22 12.61
C PRO A 276 -10.09 39.68 13.57
N LEU A 277 -10.40 40.63 14.46
CA LEU A 277 -9.47 41.18 15.45
C LEU A 277 -8.97 40.16 16.48
N VAL A 278 -9.73 39.08 16.71
CA VAL A 278 -9.39 38.02 17.68
C VAL A 278 -8.57 36.92 16.98
N ARG A 279 -8.77 36.68 15.67
CA ARG A 279 -8.04 35.64 14.92
C ARG A 279 -6.52 35.85 14.88
N ILE A 280 -6.08 37.11 14.87
CA ILE A 280 -4.66 37.51 14.76
C ILE A 280 -3.85 37.11 16.01
N ARG A 281 -4.52 36.93 17.16
CA ARG A 281 -3.86 36.61 18.44
C ARG A 281 -3.72 35.11 18.72
N MET A 282 -4.27 34.24 17.87
CA MET A 282 -4.12 32.80 18.07
C MET A 282 -2.75 32.33 17.58
N PRO A 283 -2.02 31.52 18.37
CA PRO A 283 -0.76 30.94 17.92
C PRO A 283 -0.99 30.13 16.63
N PRO A 284 0.01 30.08 15.72
CA PRO A 284 -0.06 29.17 14.58
C PRO A 284 -0.26 27.75 15.10
N LEU A 285 -1.01 26.94 14.36
CA LEU A 285 -1.17 25.51 14.65
C LEU A 285 0.19 24.85 14.43
N ILE A 286 1.04 24.82 15.47
CA ILE A 286 2.37 24.23 15.37
C ILE A 286 2.19 22.74 15.13
N SER A 287 2.83 22.31 14.04
CA SER A 287 3.02 20.94 13.57
C SER A 287 3.04 19.91 14.71
N GLN A 288 2.07 19.00 14.70
CA GLN A 288 2.21 17.76 15.45
C GLN A 288 3.56 17.12 15.12
N LYS A 289 4.24 16.63 16.16
CA LYS A 289 5.51 15.89 16.05
C LYS A 289 5.40 14.86 14.92
N LYS A 290 6.43 14.82 14.05
CA LYS A 290 6.50 13.90 12.89
C LYS A 290 6.07 12.49 13.32
N PRO A 291 5.00 11.91 12.75
CA PRO A 291 4.80 10.47 12.88
C PRO A 291 5.89 9.79 12.04
N LEU A 292 6.77 9.03 12.70
CA LEU A 292 7.64 8.05 12.07
C LEU A 292 6.77 6.93 11.50
N PHE A 293 6.29 7.10 10.27
CA PHE A 293 5.70 6.02 9.48
C PHE A 293 6.51 5.86 8.19
N TYR A 294 7.63 5.15 8.29
CA TYR A 294 8.32 4.51 7.17
C TYR A 294 8.94 3.21 7.66
N SER A 295 8.11 2.20 7.89
CA SER A 295 8.50 0.80 7.81
C SER A 295 7.21 0.00 7.65
N LEU A 296 7.00 -0.57 6.47
CA LEU A 296 6.15 -1.74 6.17
C LEU A 296 5.84 -1.92 4.66
N LEU A 297 6.34 -1.05 3.77
CA LEU A 297 6.13 -1.22 2.32
C LEU A 297 7.26 -1.95 1.57
N PHE A 298 8.29 -2.45 2.28
CA PHE A 298 9.36 -3.24 1.66
C PHE A 298 9.72 -4.46 2.51
N SER A 299 8.75 -5.33 2.73
CA SER A 299 8.98 -6.70 3.21
C SER A 299 8.11 -7.67 2.44
#